data_AF-A0A7Y1W0U4-F1
#
_entry.id   AF-A0A7Y1W0U4-F1
#
_cell.length_a   1.000
_cell.length_b   1.000
_cell.length_c   1.000
_cell.angle_alpha   90.00
_cell.angle_beta   90.00
_cell.angle_gamma   90.00
#
_symmetry.space_group_name_H-M   'P 1'
#
loop_
_entity.id
_entity.type
_entity.pdbx_description
1 polymer ?
#
loop_
_entity_poly.entity_id
_entity_poly.type
_entity_poly.pdbx_seq_one_letter_code
_entity_poly.pdbx_strand_id
1 'polypeptide(L)'
;MSIELIYESLYEALALSDASLQIWISITFAVIVAGHIAGRRIRHYTYGLVAGLYGLYSAVLLVRYCSAAYQILHYQGLLLSRGLEPWPVPKALGILIGSGTLLLMLGGTVATLWFIRSVRQENEPGHS
;
A
#
# COMPACT_ATOMS: atom_id res chain seq x y z
N MET A 1 18.62 -25.58 1.50
CA MET A 1 17.59 -24.79 2.19
C MET A 1 16.61 -25.75 2.86
N SER A 2 16.55 -25.74 4.20
CA SER A 2 15.62 -26.57 4.97
C SER A 2 14.17 -26.15 4.71
N ILE A 3 13.23 -27.07 4.94
CA ILE A 3 11.79 -26.81 4.78
C ILE A 3 11.33 -25.72 5.75
N GLU A 4 11.83 -25.75 6.99
CA GLU A 4 11.57 -24.73 8.01
C GLU A 4 11.92 -23.32 7.54
N LEU A 5 13.10 -23.15 6.90
CA LEU A 5 13.53 -21.86 6.36
C LEU A 5 12.59 -21.33 5.27
N ILE A 6 11.98 -22.21 4.47
CA ILE A 6 11.04 -21.80 3.42
C ILE A 6 9.72 -21.33 4.03
N TYR A 7 9.23 -22.02 5.05
CA TYR A 7 8.04 -21.57 5.79
C TYR A 7 8.32 -20.24 6.51
N GLU A 8 9.46 -20.12 7.19
CA GLU A 8 9.87 -18.89 7.87
C GLU A 8 9.91 -17.69 6.91
N SER A 9 10.61 -17.82 5.78
CA SER A 9 10.66 -16.75 4.77
C SER A 9 9.30 -16.44 4.14
N LEU A 10 8.41 -17.43 4.01
CA LEU A 10 7.03 -17.22 3.55
C LEU A 10 6.22 -16.42 4.57
N TYR A 11 6.29 -16.77 5.85
CA TYR A 11 5.60 -16.05 6.92
C TYR A 11 6.14 -14.63 7.10
N GLU A 12 7.45 -14.43 6.99
CA GLU A 12 8.07 -13.10 7.01
C GLU A 12 7.59 -12.23 5.85
N ALA A 13 7.51 -12.78 4.63
CA ALA A 13 6.99 -12.05 3.48
C ALA A 13 5.50 -11.70 3.65
N LEU A 14 4.71 -12.58 4.27
CA LEU A 14 3.31 -12.32 4.61
C LEU A 14 3.18 -11.20 5.64
N ALA A 15 3.97 -11.26 6.71
CA ALA A 15 3.99 -10.23 7.76
C ALA A 15 4.44 -8.87 7.21
N LEU A 16 5.42 -8.87 6.29
CA LEU A 16 5.87 -7.67 5.58
C LEU A 16 4.76 -7.06 4.72
N SER A 17 3.99 -7.90 4.01
CA SER A 17 2.84 -7.46 3.22
C SER A 17 1.76 -6.83 4.10
N ASP A 18 1.39 -7.49 5.21
CA ASP A 18 0.37 -7.00 6.14
C ASP A 18 0.78 -5.69 6.82
N ALA A 19 2.02 -5.62 7.32
CA ALA A 19 2.57 -4.40 7.91
C ALA A 19 2.61 -3.24 6.90
N SER A 20 2.97 -3.51 5.64
CA SER A 20 2.99 -2.49 4.59
C SER A 20 1.58 -1.92 4.33
N LEU A 21 0.57 -2.79 4.29
CA LEU A 21 -0.82 -2.40 4.11
C LEU A 21 -1.32 -1.57 5.30
N GLN A 22 -1.09 -2.03 6.53
CA GLN A 22 -1.50 -1.34 7.74
C GLN A 22 -0.91 0.08 7.80
N ILE A 23 0.39 0.22 7.53
CA ILE A 23 1.05 1.53 7.56
C ILE A 23 0.53 2.43 6.43
N TRP A 24 0.31 1.89 5.22
CA TRP A 24 -0.26 2.63 4.10
C TRP A 24 -1.65 3.20 4.45
N ILE A 25 -2.53 2.39 5.07
CA ILE A 25 -3.86 2.85 5.51
C ILE A 25 -3.72 3.96 6.55
N SER A 26 -2.88 3.79 7.58
CA SER A 26 -2.73 4.78 8.65
C SER A 26 -2.26 6.13 8.12
N ILE A 27 -1.28 6.13 7.21
CA ILE A 27 -0.76 7.36 6.61
C ILE A 27 -1.79 7.99 5.67
N THR A 28 -2.48 7.18 4.86
CA THR A 28 -3.56 7.67 3.99
C THR A 28 -4.65 8.36 4.80
N PHE A 29 -5.08 7.73 5.89
CA PHE A 29 -6.05 8.33 6.82
C PHE A 29 -5.54 9.65 7.41
N ALA A 30 -4.30 9.67 7.92
CA ALA A 30 -3.70 10.88 8.49
C ALA A 30 -3.65 12.03 7.47
N VAL A 31 -3.32 11.74 6.22
CA VAL A 31 -3.24 12.72 5.14
C VAL A 31 -4.64 13.26 4.77
N ILE A 32 -5.66 12.40 4.68
CA ILE A 32 -7.04 12.83 4.43
C ILE A 32 -7.53 13.75 5.55
N VAL A 33 -7.33 13.35 6.81
CA VAL A 33 -7.73 14.14 7.98
C VAL A 33 -6.98 15.47 8.03
N ALA A 34 -5.67 15.46 7.80
CA ALA A 34 -4.87 16.67 7.75
C ALA A 34 -5.34 17.62 6.64
N GLY A 35 -5.60 17.09 5.43
CA GLY A 35 -6.15 17.86 4.32
C GLY A 35 -7.51 18.49 4.66
N HIS A 36 -8.40 17.73 5.29
CA HIS A 36 -9.71 18.20 5.68
C HIS A 36 -9.67 19.31 6.76
N ILE A 37 -8.86 19.14 7.81
CA ILE A 37 -8.77 20.10 8.92
C ILE A 37 -8.02 21.37 8.50
N ALA A 38 -6.95 21.21 7.72
CA ALA A 38 -6.01 22.29 7.46
C ALA A 38 -6.26 23.01 6.12
N GLY A 39 -7.28 22.62 5.36
CA GLY A 39 -7.64 23.20 4.05
C GLY A 39 -7.72 24.74 4.04
N ARG A 40 -8.14 25.38 5.14
CA ARG A 40 -8.22 26.86 5.24
C ARG A 40 -6.94 27.57 5.70
N ARG A 41 -5.91 26.83 6.16
CA ARG A 41 -4.70 27.42 6.79
C ARG A 41 -3.38 27.01 6.13
N ILE A 42 -3.39 26.09 5.16
CA ILE A 42 -2.16 25.56 4.56
C ILE A 42 -1.60 26.49 3.49
N ARG A 43 -0.33 26.86 3.67
CA ARG A 43 0.50 27.56 2.68
C ARG A 43 0.82 26.62 1.51
N HIS A 44 0.88 27.18 0.29
CA HIS A 44 1.08 26.43 -0.96
C HIS A 44 2.30 25.49 -0.96
N TYR A 45 3.40 25.90 -0.31
CA TYR A 45 4.61 25.07 -0.19
C TYR A 45 4.41 23.82 0.68
N THR A 46 3.72 23.97 1.81
CA THR A 46 3.46 22.85 2.72
C THR A 46 2.55 21.80 2.06
N TYR A 47 1.60 22.26 1.22
CA TYR A 47 0.76 21.38 0.41
C TYR A 47 1.60 20.50 -0.55
N GLY A 48 2.47 21.13 -1.35
CA GLY A 48 3.30 20.39 -2.31
C GLY A 48 4.21 19.39 -1.63
N LEU A 49 4.72 19.76 -0.45
CA LEU A 49 5.54 18.89 0.38
C LEU A 49 4.75 17.69 0.91
N VAL A 50 3.55 17.88 1.48
CA VAL A 50 2.71 16.78 1.98
C VAL A 50 2.28 15.85 0.85
N ALA A 51 1.79 16.38 -0.28
CA ALA A 51 1.39 15.58 -1.42
C ALA A 51 2.58 14.82 -2.04
N GLY A 52 3.74 15.48 -2.15
CA GLY A 52 4.97 14.88 -2.64
C GLY A 52 5.49 13.77 -1.73
N LEU A 53 5.55 14.01 -0.42
CA LEU A 53 5.95 13.01 0.56
C LEU A 53 4.99 11.82 0.59
N TYR A 54 3.68 12.07 0.56
CA TYR A 54 2.69 11.00 0.51
C TYR A 54 2.82 10.18 -0.77
N GLY A 55 2.95 10.82 -1.93
CA GLY A 55 3.13 10.13 -3.21
C GLY A 55 4.41 9.28 -3.25
N LEU A 56 5.54 9.86 -2.81
CA LEU A 56 6.82 9.14 -2.72
C LEU A 56 6.72 7.96 -1.75
N TYR A 57 6.10 8.17 -0.60
CA TYR A 57 5.91 7.14 0.41
C TYR A 57 5.03 5.98 -0.08
N SER A 58 3.90 6.30 -0.71
CA SER A 58 3.03 5.30 -1.33
C SER A 58 3.75 4.52 -2.44
N ALA A 59 4.61 5.17 -3.23
CA ALA A 59 5.42 4.48 -4.23
C ALA A 59 6.42 3.49 -3.59
N VAL A 60 7.11 3.90 -2.52
CA VAL A 60 8.02 3.02 -1.77
C VAL A 60 7.27 1.82 -1.19
N LEU A 61 6.09 2.05 -0.59
CA LEU A 61 5.28 0.96 -0.05
C LEU A 61 4.75 0.03 -1.15
N LEU A 62 4.38 0.57 -2.32
CA LEU A 62 3.97 -0.25 -3.45
C LEU A 62 5.11 -1.17 -3.91
N VAL A 63 6.33 -0.65 -4.02
CA VAL A 63 7.51 -1.48 -4.37
C VAL A 63 7.77 -2.54 -3.31
N ARG A 64 7.67 -2.20 -2.02
CA ARG A 64 7.81 -3.17 -0.92
C ARG A 64 6.73 -4.25 -0.99
N TYR A 65 5.48 -3.87 -1.26
CA TYR A 65 4.37 -4.79 -1.43
C TYR A 65 4.58 -5.73 -2.61
N CYS A 66 4.96 -5.20 -3.78
CA CYS A 66 5.29 -6.02 -4.95
C CYS A 66 6.46 -6.99 -4.69
N SER A 67 7.48 -6.54 -3.96
CA SER A 67 8.61 -7.38 -3.55
C SER A 67 8.16 -8.52 -2.63
N ALA A 68 7.33 -8.23 -1.63
CA ALA A 68 6.75 -9.24 -0.74
C ALA A 68 5.86 -10.23 -1.52
N ALA A 69 5.01 -9.75 -2.42
CA ALA A 69 4.17 -10.58 -3.27
C ALA A 69 5.01 -11.52 -4.16
N TYR A 70 6.10 -11.02 -4.74
CA TYR A 70 7.03 -11.84 -5.51
C TYR A 70 7.69 -12.94 -4.65
N GLN A 71 8.14 -12.60 -3.44
CA GLN A 71 8.73 -13.57 -2.51
C GLN A 71 7.74 -14.65 -2.10
N ILE A 72 6.49 -14.29 -1.80
CA ILE A 72 5.42 -15.23 -1.47
C ILE A 72 5.21 -16.23 -2.62
N LEU A 73 5.08 -15.74 -3.86
CA LEU A 73 4.90 -16.60 -5.03
C LEU A 73 6.12 -17.50 -5.27
N HIS A 74 7.33 -16.98 -5.07
CA HIS A 74 8.57 -17.72 -5.23
C HIS A 74 8.68 -18.89 -4.22
N TYR A 75 8.50 -18.61 -2.93
CA TYR A 75 8.56 -19.62 -1.87
C TYR A 75 7.40 -20.61 -1.95
N GLN A 76 6.21 -20.17 -2.36
CA GLN A 76 5.08 -21.06 -2.63
C GLN A 76 5.39 -22.04 -3.78
N GLY A 77 6.02 -21.56 -4.86
CA GLY A 77 6.48 -22.41 -5.97
C GLY A 77 7.50 -23.46 -5.52
N LEU A 78 8.43 -23.08 -4.63
CA LEU A 78 9.42 -23.99 -4.06
C LEU A 78 8.78 -25.09 -3.20
N LEU A 79 7.74 -24.79 -2.41
CA LEU A 79 7.00 -25.79 -1.63
C LEU A 79 6.25 -26.78 -2.53
N LEU A 80 5.57 -26.27 -3.56
CA LEU A 80 4.89 -27.10 -4.57
C LEU A 80 5.84 -28.05 -5.29
N SER A 81 7.03 -27.57 -5.65
CA SER A 81 8.04 -28.39 -6.34
C SER A 81 8.56 -29.56 -5.49
N ARG A 82 8.37 -29.50 -4.16
CA ARG A 82 8.77 -30.54 -3.21
C ARG A 82 7.62 -31.46 -2.78
N GLY A 83 6.45 -31.33 -3.41
CA GLY A 83 5.27 -32.13 -3.08
C GLY A 83 4.66 -31.81 -1.71
N LEU A 84 5.06 -30.70 -1.09
CA LEU A 84 4.44 -30.20 0.13
C LEU A 84 3.23 -29.35 -0.27
N GLU A 85 2.14 -29.48 0.48
CA GLU A 85 0.99 -28.61 0.29
C GLU A 85 1.40 -27.18 0.67
N PRO A 86 1.43 -26.23 -0.28
CA PRO A 86 1.51 -24.84 0.10
C PRO A 86 0.21 -24.49 0.81
N TRP A 87 0.33 -23.77 1.91
CA TRP A 87 -0.68 -22.90 2.54
C TRP A 87 -2.19 -23.26 2.38
N PRO A 88 -2.99 -23.34 3.46
CA PRO A 88 -4.40 -23.77 3.41
C PRO A 88 -5.36 -22.86 2.61
N VAL A 89 -4.88 -21.78 2.01
CA VAL A 89 -5.70 -20.84 1.23
C VAL A 89 -5.61 -21.20 -0.26
N PRO A 90 -6.75 -21.42 -0.94
CA PRO A 90 -6.80 -21.63 -2.38
C PRO A 90 -6.03 -20.57 -3.17
N LYS A 91 -5.27 -20.99 -4.20
CA LYS A 91 -4.49 -20.09 -5.07
C LYS A 91 -5.31 -18.92 -5.62
N ALA A 92 -6.57 -19.18 -5.98
CA ALA A 92 -7.49 -18.15 -6.48
C ALA A 92 -7.76 -17.05 -5.45
N LEU A 93 -7.93 -17.41 -4.17
CA LEU A 93 -8.12 -16.43 -3.08
C LEU A 93 -6.85 -15.64 -2.82
N GLY A 94 -5.67 -16.27 -2.87
CA GLY A 94 -4.38 -15.57 -2.76
C GLY A 94 -4.19 -14.51 -3.86
N ILE A 95 -4.49 -14.86 -5.11
CA ILE A 95 -4.44 -13.92 -6.25
C ILE A 95 -5.47 -12.82 -6.09
N LEU A 96 -6.69 -13.13 -5.65
CA LEU A 96 -7.75 -12.15 -5.44
C LEU A 96 -7.36 -11.14 -4.35
N ILE A 97 -6.87 -11.61 -3.21
CA ILE A 97 -6.41 -10.74 -2.11
C ILE A 97 -5.22 -9.91 -2.58
N GLY A 98 -4.23 -10.53 -3.22
CA GLY A 98 -3.03 -9.83 -3.69
C GLY A 98 -3.33 -8.73 -4.71
N SER A 99 -4.13 -9.06 -5.73
CA SER A 99 -4.53 -8.09 -6.77
C SER A 99 -5.48 -7.03 -6.22
N GLY A 100 -6.41 -7.41 -5.33
CA GLY A 100 -7.32 -6.50 -4.66
C GLY A 100 -6.60 -5.48 -3.79
N THR A 101 -5.62 -5.90 -2.99
CA THR A 101 -4.78 -5.00 -2.20
C THR A 101 -3.97 -4.07 -3.08
N LEU A 102 -3.40 -4.57 -4.18
CA LEU A 102 -2.64 -3.73 -5.11
C LEU A 102 -3.53 -2.65 -5.76
N LEU A 103 -4.72 -3.02 -6.20
CA LEU A 103 -5.71 -2.07 -6.73
C LEU A 103 -6.16 -1.07 -5.66
N LEU A 104 -6.36 -1.53 -4.42
CA LEU A 104 -6.70 -0.66 -3.29
C LEU A 104 -5.59 0.36 -3.02
N MET A 105 -4.32 -0.07 -3.01
CA MET A 105 -3.18 0.82 -2.76
C MET A 105 -3.02 1.85 -3.88
N LEU A 106 -3.10 1.43 -5.14
CA LEU A 106 -3.02 2.34 -6.29
C LEU A 106 -4.20 3.30 -6.33
N GLY A 107 -5.41 2.76 -6.29
CA GLY A 107 -6.66 3.54 -6.33
C GLY A 107 -6.76 4.50 -5.14
N GLY A 108 -6.44 4.04 -3.93
CA GLY A 108 -6.46 4.85 -2.73
C GLY A 108 -5.41 5.96 -2.75
N THR A 109 -4.21 5.71 -3.30
CA THR A 109 -3.18 6.74 -3.44
C THR A 109 -3.64 7.82 -4.42
N VAL A 110 -4.17 7.43 -5.59
CA VAL A 110 -4.69 8.36 -6.59
C VAL A 110 -5.88 9.16 -6.04
N ALA A 111 -6.84 8.48 -5.40
CA ALA A 111 -8.00 9.11 -4.78
C ALA A 111 -7.60 10.11 -3.70
N THR A 112 -6.61 9.78 -2.87
CA THR A 112 -6.11 10.66 -1.81
C THR A 112 -5.41 11.88 -2.37
N LEU A 113 -4.54 11.71 -3.38
CA LEU A 113 -3.90 12.84 -4.07
C LEU A 113 -4.93 13.74 -4.76
N TRP A 114 -5.97 13.16 -5.36
CA TRP A 114 -7.07 13.89 -5.98
C TRP A 114 -7.90 14.65 -4.95
N PHE A 115 -8.24 14.03 -3.81
CA PHE A 115 -8.95 14.65 -2.71
C PHE A 115 -8.20 15.86 -2.13
N ILE A 116 -6.90 15.71 -1.88
CA ILE A 116 -6.07 16.82 -1.39
C ILE A 116 -6.07 17.96 -2.42
N ARG A 117 -6.02 17.64 -3.72
CA ARG A 117 -6.10 18.62 -4.81
C ARG A 117 -7.46 19.32 -4.89
N SER A 118 -8.57 18.62 -4.72
CA SER A 118 -9.91 19.21 -4.77
C SER A 118 -10.13 20.15 -3.58
N VAL A 119 -9.71 19.75 -2.37
CA VAL A 119 -9.75 20.60 -1.18
C VAL A 119 -8.95 21.90 -1.40
N ARG A 120 -7.85 21.85 -2.15
CA ARG A 120 -7.12 23.07 -2.51
C ARG A 120 -7.92 23.98 -3.45
N GLN A 121 -8.49 23.44 -4.52
CA GLN A 121 -9.20 24.23 -5.54
C GLN A 121 -10.39 25.00 -4.95
N GLU A 122 -11.08 24.39 -3.99
CA GLU A 122 -12.20 25.02 -3.27
C GLU A 122 -11.77 26.22 -2.40
N ASN A 123 -10.47 26.33 -2.06
CA ASN A 123 -9.93 27.39 -1.21
C ASN A 123 -9.17 28.49 -1.98
N GLU A 124 -9.12 28.46 -3.33
CA GLU A 124 -8.53 29.54 -4.12
C GLU A 124 -9.54 30.72 -4.28
N PRO A 125 -9.14 31.98 -4.03
CA PRO A 125 -10.05 33.13 -3.88
C PRO A 125 -10.64 33.70 -5.19
N GLY A 126 -11.03 32.84 -6.13
CA GLY A 126 -11.58 33.23 -7.44
C GLY A 126 -12.99 32.72 -7.75
N HIS A 127 -13.62 31.98 -6.84
CA HIS A 127 -15.01 31.50 -6.97
C HIS A 127 -15.91 32.03 -5.85
N SER A 128 -15.97 33.37 -5.77
CA SER A 128 -16.98 34.11 -4.99
C SER A 128 -17.60 35.17 -5.89
#